data_AF-A0AB38AGN4-F1
#
_entry.id   AF-A0AB38AGN4-F1
#
_cell.length_a   1.000
_cell.length_b   1.000
_cell.length_c   1.000
_cell.angle_alpha   90.00
_cell.angle_beta   90.00
_cell.angle_gamma   90.00
#
_symmetry.space_group_name_H-M   'P 1'
#
loop_
_entity.id
_entity.type
_entity.pdbx_description
1 polymer ?
#
loop_
_entity_poly.entity_id
_entity_poly.type
_entity_poly.pdbx_seq_one_letter_code
_entity_poly.pdbx_strand_id
1 'polypeptide(L)'
;MWLAGVRHVALDQHCLRSFGRPDRPRVDVRRRHQTVDLPQDNPPLAWYLCALPNPWNWSQNAHLAFEGAPGEEWDGPAMVPGLHVHLANARPITGWGEHSIPADEPRRNSVRYRTCRNYQFAWWLRTRRDAPDAPPEFIPPKRPGEGEQMSLM
;
A
#
# COMPACT_ATOMS: atom_id res chain seq x y z
N MET A 1 8.72 5.59 -6.53
CA MET A 1 8.64 5.23 -5.09
C MET A 1 7.61 6.11 -4.41
N TRP A 2 6.90 5.57 -3.43
CA TRP A 2 5.96 6.30 -2.58
C TRP A 2 5.84 5.64 -1.20
N LEU A 3 5.43 6.43 -0.21
CA LEU A 3 5.16 6.00 1.16
C LEU A 3 3.71 6.32 1.52
N ALA A 4 3.03 5.41 2.20
CA ALA A 4 1.64 5.55 2.62
C ALA A 4 1.48 5.25 4.11
N GLY A 5 0.85 6.15 4.87
CA GLY A 5 0.37 5.90 6.22
C GLY A 5 -1.06 5.38 6.17
N VAL A 6 -1.27 4.10 6.47
CA VAL A 6 -2.56 3.43 6.31
C VAL A 6 -3.40 3.60 7.57
N ARG A 7 -4.56 4.24 7.43
CA ARG A 7 -5.55 4.43 8.51
C ARG A 7 -6.81 3.60 8.32
N HIS A 8 -7.13 3.32 7.07
CA HIS A 8 -8.33 2.61 6.64
C HIS A 8 -7.97 1.68 5.49
N VAL A 9 -8.89 0.78 5.14
CA VAL A 9 -8.77 -0.06 3.96
C VAL A 9 -10.01 0.05 3.08
N ALA A 10 -9.84 -0.08 1.77
CA ALA A 10 -10.92 -0.14 0.80
C ALA A 10 -10.78 -1.44 -0.01
N LEU A 11 -11.40 -2.52 0.48
CA LEU A 11 -11.18 -3.88 -0.02
C LEU A 11 -11.94 -4.19 -1.33
N ASP A 12 -12.71 -3.23 -1.82
CA ASP A 12 -13.25 -3.19 -3.17
C ASP A 12 -12.24 -2.63 -4.19
N GLN A 13 -11.15 -2.01 -3.73
CA GLN A 13 -10.07 -1.42 -4.52
C GLN A 13 -8.76 -2.21 -4.39
N HIS A 14 -7.80 -1.96 -5.27
CA HIS A 14 -6.44 -2.53 -5.22
C HIS A 14 -5.38 -1.44 -5.49
N CYS A 15 -4.10 -1.82 -5.51
CA CYS A 15 -2.96 -0.89 -5.54
C CYS A 15 -3.05 0.12 -4.38
N LEU A 16 -2.59 1.36 -4.55
CA LEU A 16 -2.62 2.37 -3.49
C LEU A 16 -4.04 2.65 -2.98
N ARG A 17 -5.06 2.47 -3.83
CA ARG A 17 -6.46 2.71 -3.45
C ARG A 17 -6.98 1.73 -2.40
N SER A 18 -6.37 0.55 -2.24
CA SER A 18 -6.76 -0.39 -1.16
C SER A 18 -6.51 0.16 0.23
N PHE A 19 -5.74 1.25 0.37
CA PHE A 19 -5.50 1.96 1.62
C PHE A 19 -6.46 3.16 1.82
N GLY A 20 -7.51 3.26 1.00
CA GLY A 20 -8.50 4.33 1.06
C GLY A 20 -7.89 5.71 0.81
N ARG A 21 -7.85 6.54 1.86
CA ARG A 21 -7.19 7.85 1.88
C ARG A 21 -5.98 7.81 2.82
N PRO A 22 -4.86 7.18 2.41
CA PRO A 22 -3.70 7.09 3.27
C PRO A 22 -3.02 8.46 3.42
N ASP A 23 -2.27 8.63 4.50
CA ASP A 23 -1.32 9.74 4.64
C ASP A 23 -0.23 9.56 3.58
N ARG A 24 0.23 10.65 2.95
CA ARG A 24 1.20 10.58 1.84
C ARG A 24 2.39 11.51 2.08
N PRO A 25 3.33 11.14 2.98
CA PRO A 25 4.58 11.86 3.12
C PRO A 25 5.30 11.97 1.77
N ARG A 26 5.96 13.11 1.55
CA ARG A 26 6.71 13.34 0.33
C ARG A 26 7.97 12.50 0.35
N VAL A 27 8.14 11.69 -0.69
CA VAL A 27 9.38 10.95 -0.97
C VAL A 27 9.96 11.47 -2.28
N ASP A 28 11.24 11.86 -2.25
CA ASP A 28 11.94 12.34 -3.44
C ASP A 28 12.51 11.16 -4.24
N VAL A 29 11.83 10.78 -5.31
CA VAL A 29 12.22 9.65 -6.17
C VAL A 29 13.54 9.87 -6.92
N ARG A 30 14.08 11.09 -6.93
CA ARG A 30 15.35 11.41 -7.60
C ARG A 30 16.55 11.35 -6.66
N ARG A 31 16.31 11.32 -5.34
CA ARG A 31 17.38 11.22 -4.33
C ARG A 31 17.74 9.76 -4.08
N ARG A 32 19.03 9.47 -4.10
CA ARG A 32 19.58 8.15 -3.76
C ARG A 32 19.50 7.84 -2.27
N HIS A 33 19.73 8.84 -1.42
CA HIS A 33 19.60 8.74 0.02
C HIS A 33 18.68 9.86 0.53
N GLN A 34 17.76 9.52 1.42
CA GLN A 34 16.87 10.48 2.05
C GLN A 34 16.36 9.94 3.38
N THR A 35 16.15 10.85 4.32
CA THR A 35 15.46 10.61 5.58
C THR A 35 14.06 11.20 5.47
N VAL A 36 13.06 10.48 5.95
CA VAL A 36 11.67 10.93 6.00
C VAL A 36 11.20 10.82 7.44
N ASP A 37 10.96 11.96 8.07
CA ASP A 37 10.39 12.01 9.42
C ASP A 37 8.89 11.73 9.33
N LEU A 38 8.42 10.81 10.18
CA LEU A 38 7.02 10.39 10.22
C LEU A 38 6.32 10.97 11.45
N PRO A 39 5.04 11.37 11.32
CA PRO A 39 4.30 11.94 12.43
C PRO A 39 4.15 10.92 13.57
N GLN A 40 4.46 11.36 14.80
CA GLN A 40 4.25 10.57 16.02
C GLN A 40 2.88 10.83 16.65
N ASP A 41 2.33 12.04 16.47
CA ASP A 41 1.01 12.38 16.95
C ASP A 41 -0.07 11.76 16.03
N ASN A 42 -0.97 10.97 16.63
CA ASN A 42 -2.00 10.22 15.91
C ASN A 42 -1.43 9.37 14.74
N PRO A 43 -0.55 8.39 15.03
CA PRO A 43 0.12 7.62 13.99
C PRO A 43 -0.87 6.76 13.20
N PRO A 44 -0.59 6.45 11.92
CA PRO A 44 -1.38 5.48 11.17
C PRO A 44 -1.24 4.06 11.78
N LEU A 45 -2.14 3.15 11.39
CA LEU A 45 -2.09 1.75 11.82
C LEU A 45 -0.80 1.05 11.36
N ALA A 46 -0.34 1.42 10.17
CA ALA A 46 0.91 0.95 9.59
C ALA A 46 1.40 1.92 8.53
N TRP A 47 2.69 1.85 8.23
CA TRP A 47 3.30 2.48 7.07
C TRP A 47 3.59 1.45 5.99
N TYR A 48 3.49 1.88 4.73
CA TYR A 48 3.74 1.03 3.57
C TYR A 48 4.57 1.77 2.51
N LEU A 49 5.79 1.31 2.31
CA LEU A 49 6.72 1.79 1.29
C LEU A 49 6.62 0.88 0.06
N CYS A 50 6.55 1.51 -1.12
CA CYS A 50 6.50 0.82 -2.40
C CYS A 50 7.40 1.52 -3.42
N ALA A 51 8.30 0.75 -4.05
CA ALA A 51 9.20 1.27 -5.06
C ALA A 51 9.22 0.35 -6.29
N LEU A 52 8.67 0.90 -7.38
CA LEU A 52 8.67 0.28 -8.68
C LEU A 52 9.99 0.57 -9.40
N PRO A 53 10.71 -0.45 -9.88
CA PRO A 53 11.93 -0.26 -10.65
C PRO A 53 11.62 0.37 -12.02
N ASN A 54 12.64 1.01 -12.62
CA ASN A 54 12.61 1.51 -13.99
C ASN A 54 13.74 0.82 -14.79
N PRO A 55 13.44 0.05 -15.86
CA PRO A 55 12.12 -0.22 -16.44
C PRO A 55 11.21 -1.05 -15.52
N TRP A 56 9.89 -0.98 -15.77
CA TRP A 56 8.88 -1.60 -14.93
C TRP A 56 9.04 -3.12 -14.86
N ASN A 57 9.29 -3.65 -13.66
CA ASN A 57 9.31 -5.08 -13.39
C ASN A 57 8.56 -5.40 -12.09
N TRP A 58 7.43 -6.10 -12.21
CA TRP A 58 6.57 -6.45 -11.08
C TRP A 58 7.26 -7.37 -10.07
N SER A 59 8.15 -8.28 -10.50
CA SER A 59 8.84 -9.21 -9.60
C SER A 59 9.96 -8.53 -8.79
N GLN A 60 10.31 -7.30 -9.15
CA GLN A 60 11.33 -6.47 -8.50
C GLN A 60 10.72 -5.24 -7.82
N ASN A 61 9.40 -5.20 -7.65
CA ASN A 61 8.74 -4.13 -6.91
C ASN A 61 9.06 -4.26 -5.42
N ALA A 62 9.73 -3.26 -4.85
CA ALA A 62 10.06 -3.25 -3.44
C ALA A 62 8.83 -2.88 -2.63
N HIS A 63 8.60 -3.67 -1.59
CA HIS A 63 7.50 -3.47 -0.67
C HIS A 63 8.03 -3.59 0.74
N LEU A 64 7.67 -2.66 1.61
CA LEU A 64 7.98 -2.76 3.03
C LEU A 64 6.80 -2.21 3.82
N ALA A 65 6.18 -3.08 4.61
CA ALA A 65 5.22 -2.68 5.62
C ALA A 65 5.94 -2.56 6.95
N PHE A 66 5.61 -1.56 7.77
CA PHE A 66 6.21 -1.38 9.08
C PHE A 66 5.26 -0.63 10.04
N GLU A 67 5.50 -0.76 11.33
CA GLU A 67 4.74 -0.07 12.39
C GLU A 67 5.70 0.67 13.33
N GLY A 68 5.18 1.66 14.06
CA GLY A 68 5.92 2.30 15.13
C GLY A 68 6.23 1.31 16.25
N ALA A 69 7.47 1.29 16.70
CA ALA A 69 7.98 0.44 17.76
C ALA A 69 9.10 1.20 18.48
N PRO A 70 8.77 2.03 19.49
CA PRO A 70 9.75 2.86 20.18
C PRO A 70 10.93 2.05 20.72
N GLY A 71 12.16 2.51 20.42
CA GLY A 71 13.40 1.83 20.81
C GLY A 71 13.81 0.66 19.92
N GLU A 72 13.00 0.25 18.95
CA GLU A 72 13.40 -0.73 17.94
C GLU A 72 14.09 -0.06 16.75
N GLU A 73 15.14 -0.72 16.28
CA GLU A 73 15.93 -0.33 15.11
C GLU A 73 15.94 -1.49 14.14
N TRP A 74 15.77 -1.21 12.85
CA TRP A 74 15.86 -2.21 11.81
C TRP A 74 16.60 -1.67 10.59
N ASP A 75 17.43 -2.51 9.98
CA ASP A 75 18.20 -2.18 8.79
C ASP A 75 18.20 -3.36 7.82
N GLY A 76 17.85 -3.11 6.56
CA GLY A 76 17.83 -4.17 5.55
C GLY A 76 17.10 -3.79 4.25
N PRO A 77 16.98 -4.75 3.32
CA PRO A 77 16.27 -4.53 2.06
C PRO A 77 14.74 -4.50 2.26
N ALA A 78 14.04 -3.66 1.50
CA ALA A 78 12.57 -3.57 1.48
C ALA A 78 11.92 -4.78 0.75
N MET A 79 12.00 -5.96 1.38
CA MET A 79 11.58 -7.31 0.93
C MET A 79 12.06 -7.79 -0.45
N VAL A 80 12.49 -6.90 -1.35
CA VAL A 80 13.21 -7.21 -2.59
C VAL A 80 14.54 -6.44 -2.64
N PRO A 81 15.56 -6.97 -3.34
CA PRO A 81 16.82 -6.26 -3.54
C PRO A 81 16.63 -4.95 -4.34
N GLY A 82 17.33 -3.89 -3.95
CA GLY A 82 17.39 -2.62 -4.71
C GLY A 82 16.97 -1.38 -3.93
N LEU A 83 16.34 -1.54 -2.76
CA LEU A 83 16.05 -0.46 -1.82
C LEU A 83 16.46 -0.88 -0.42
N HIS A 84 17.53 -0.28 0.09
CA HIS A 84 17.96 -0.43 1.47
C HIS A 84 17.21 0.58 2.34
N VAL A 85 16.69 0.15 3.49
CA VAL A 85 15.91 0.98 4.39
C VAL A 85 16.44 0.78 5.81
N HIS A 86 16.64 1.90 6.49
CA HIS A 86 16.85 1.96 7.92
C HIS A 86 15.60 2.53 8.58
N LEU A 87 15.09 1.84 9.59
CA LEU A 87 13.92 2.21 10.38
C LEU A 87 14.37 2.47 11.82
N ALA A 88 14.15 3.70 12.29
CA ALA A 88 14.39 4.09 13.68
C ALA A 88 13.06 4.24 14.41
N ASN A 89 12.96 3.69 15.63
CA ASN A 89 11.72 3.58 16.42
C ASN A 89 10.57 2.89 15.67
N ALA A 90 10.91 1.93 14.81
CA ALA A 90 9.95 1.22 13.97
C ALA A 90 10.48 -0.15 13.59
N ARG A 91 9.57 -1.07 13.29
CA ARG A 91 9.91 -2.44 12.89
C ARG A 91 9.09 -2.92 11.70
N PRO A 92 9.63 -3.82 10.87
CA PRO A 92 8.88 -4.41 9.76
C PRO A 92 7.67 -5.22 10.22
N ILE A 93 6.59 -5.15 9.45
CA ILE A 93 5.46 -6.09 9.54
C ILE A 93 5.69 -7.19 8.51
N THR A 94 5.74 -8.43 8.99
CA THR A 94 5.96 -9.64 8.18
C THR A 94 4.74 -10.57 8.21
N GLY A 95 4.80 -11.70 7.49
CA GLY A 95 3.74 -12.72 7.53
C GLY A 95 2.48 -12.39 6.72
N TRP A 96 2.53 -11.40 5.82
CA TRP A 96 1.45 -11.02 4.92
C TRP A 96 1.77 -11.40 3.45
N GLY A 97 0.73 -11.70 2.69
CA GLY A 97 0.88 -12.16 1.31
C GLY A 97 -0.45 -12.59 0.68
N GLU A 98 -0.39 -13.38 -0.39
CA GLU A 98 -1.61 -13.88 -1.05
C GLU A 98 -2.52 -14.66 -0.08
N HIS A 99 -1.92 -15.38 0.87
CA HIS A 99 -2.63 -16.09 1.95
C HIS A 99 -3.40 -15.18 2.90
N SER A 100 -3.15 -13.86 2.87
CA SER A 100 -3.92 -12.90 3.66
C SER A 100 -5.31 -12.63 3.07
N ILE A 101 -5.55 -12.96 1.79
CA ILE A 101 -6.84 -12.79 1.13
C ILE A 101 -7.76 -13.99 1.48
N PRO A 102 -8.92 -13.77 2.13
CA PRO A 102 -9.85 -14.85 2.49
C PRO A 102 -10.29 -15.68 1.29
N ALA A 103 -10.44 -16.99 1.47
CA ALA A 103 -10.75 -17.92 0.38
C ALA A 103 -12.08 -17.61 -0.33
N ASP A 104 -13.02 -17.00 0.40
CA ASP A 104 -14.35 -16.60 -0.03
C ASP A 104 -14.42 -15.17 -0.61
N GLU A 105 -13.34 -14.37 -0.56
CA GLU A 105 -13.30 -13.05 -1.21
C GLU A 105 -13.43 -13.21 -2.73
N PRO A 106 -14.49 -12.68 -3.38
CA PRO A 106 -14.73 -12.91 -4.81
C PRO A 106 -13.58 -12.45 -5.70
N ARG A 107 -12.89 -11.38 -5.30
CA ARG A 107 -11.75 -10.83 -6.07
C ARG A 107 -10.48 -11.67 -5.94
N ARG A 108 -10.41 -12.66 -5.03
CA ARG A 108 -9.26 -13.58 -4.91
C ARG A 108 -8.98 -14.34 -6.21
N ASN A 109 -10.01 -14.61 -7.02
CA ASN A 109 -9.87 -15.28 -8.31
C ASN A 109 -9.38 -14.34 -9.42
N SER A 110 -9.44 -13.03 -9.21
CA SER A 110 -8.87 -12.05 -10.13
C SER A 110 -7.36 -11.94 -9.92
N VAL A 111 -6.57 -12.31 -10.94
CA VAL A 111 -5.10 -12.18 -10.90
C VAL A 111 -4.67 -10.79 -10.46
N ARG A 112 -5.35 -9.73 -10.93
CA ARG A 112 -5.07 -8.34 -10.60
C ARG A 112 -5.13 -8.05 -9.10
N TYR A 113 -6.12 -8.60 -8.41
CA TYR A 113 -6.29 -8.42 -6.96
C TYR A 113 -5.41 -9.41 -6.20
N ARG A 114 -5.42 -10.68 -6.61
CA ARG A 114 -4.67 -11.76 -5.99
C ARG A 114 -3.18 -11.45 -5.86
N THR A 115 -2.54 -10.91 -6.90
CA THR A 115 -1.10 -10.61 -6.90
C THR A 115 -0.77 -9.21 -6.41
N CYS A 116 -1.76 -8.36 -6.13
CA CYS A 116 -1.51 -7.01 -5.66
C CYS A 116 -1.02 -7.00 -4.21
N ARG A 117 0.27 -6.71 -3.99
CA ARG A 117 0.88 -6.67 -2.64
C ARG A 117 0.20 -5.65 -1.71
N ASN A 118 -0.27 -4.52 -2.24
CA ASN A 118 -1.05 -3.56 -1.44
C ASN A 118 -2.38 -4.16 -0.97
N TYR A 119 -3.06 -4.89 -1.85
CA TYR A 119 -4.34 -5.54 -1.53
C TYR A 119 -4.17 -6.67 -0.51
N GLN A 120 -3.13 -7.49 -0.71
CA GLN A 120 -2.71 -8.53 0.25
C GLN A 120 -2.45 -7.92 1.63
N PHE A 121 -1.72 -6.80 1.70
CA PHE A 121 -1.46 -6.11 2.96
C PHE A 121 -2.71 -5.46 3.57
N ALA A 122 -3.61 -4.88 2.74
CA ALA A 122 -4.87 -4.33 3.22
C ALA A 122 -5.75 -5.40 3.87
N TRP A 123 -5.81 -6.60 3.29
CA TRP A 123 -6.49 -7.74 3.91
C TRP A 123 -5.82 -8.21 5.21
N TRP A 124 -4.49 -8.21 5.26
CA TRP A 124 -3.77 -8.49 6.51
C TRP A 124 -4.12 -7.46 7.60
N LEU A 125 -4.16 -6.17 7.26
CA LEU A 125 -4.55 -5.11 8.18
C LEU A 125 -6.00 -5.28 8.68
N ARG A 126 -6.93 -5.60 7.78
CA ARG A 126 -8.32 -5.91 8.16
C ARG A 126 -8.38 -7.05 9.17
N THR A 127 -7.67 -8.15 8.91
CA THR A 127 -7.80 -9.39 9.70
C THR A 127 -6.96 -9.43 10.97
N ARG A 128 -5.84 -8.69 11.03
CA ARG A 128 -4.87 -8.74 12.14
C ARG A 128 -4.84 -7.47 12.99
N ARG A 129 -5.39 -6.37 12.48
CA ARG A 129 -5.37 -5.05 13.12
C ARG A 129 -6.74 -4.38 13.14
N ASP A 130 -7.80 -5.10 12.77
CA ASP A 130 -9.17 -4.61 12.69
C ASP A 130 -9.28 -3.26 11.94
N ALA A 131 -8.50 -3.12 10.86
CA ALA A 131 -8.43 -1.86 10.14
C ALA A 131 -9.81 -1.46 9.59
N PRO A 132 -10.30 -0.25 9.90
CA PRO A 132 -11.65 0.17 9.55
C PRO A 132 -11.79 0.34 8.03
N ASP A 133 -13.02 0.18 7.55
CA ASP A 133 -13.38 0.51 6.17
C ASP A 133 -13.17 2.00 5.92
N ALA A 134 -12.59 2.33 4.76
CA ALA A 134 -12.53 3.69 4.29
C ALA A 134 -13.97 4.17 4.00
N PRO A 135 -14.29 5.44 4.29
CA PRO A 135 -15.52 6.04 3.78
C PRO A 135 -15.59 5.87 2.26
N PRO A 136 -16.78 5.61 1.68
CA PRO A 136 -16.92 5.45 0.24
C PRO A 136 -16.27 6.63 -0.50
N GLU A 137 -15.49 6.32 -1.53
CA GLU A 137 -14.88 7.36 -2.36
C GLU A 137 -16.01 8.20 -2.97
N PHE A 138 -15.96 9.53 -2.81
CA PHE A 138 -16.94 10.40 -3.47
C PHE A 138 -16.75 10.25 -4.97
N ILE A 139 -17.70 9.60 -5.63
CA ILE A 139 -17.77 9.54 -7.09
C ILE A 139 -18.57 10.78 -7.50
N PRO A 140 -17.95 11.80 -8.14
CA PRO A 140 -18.70 12.91 -8.68
C PRO A 140 -19.75 12.34 -9.64
N PRO A 141 -21.00 12.86 -9.63
CA PRO A 141 -22.00 12.40 -10.57
C PRO A 141 -21.45 12.55 -12.00
N LYS A 142 -21.54 11.47 -12.79
CA LYS A 142 -21.22 11.54 -14.22
C LYS A 142 -22.07 12.65 -14.82
N ARG A 143 -21.43 13.66 -15.42
CA ARG A 143 -22.16 14.64 -16.22
C ARG A 143 -22.86 13.90 -17.35
N PRO A 144 -24.16 14.14 -17.61
CA PRO A 144 -24.81 13.58 -18.80
C PRO A 144 -24.02 14.03 -20.04
N GLY A 145 -23.45 13.07 -20.80
CA GLY A 145 -22.75 13.33 -22.06
C GLY A 145 -21.29 12.87 -22.17
N GLU A 146 -20.63 12.46 -21.09
CA GLU A 146 -19.27 11.88 -21.16
C GLU A 146 -19.33 10.35 -21.05
N GLY A 147 -19.51 9.66 -22.18
CA GLY A 147 -19.47 8.18 -22.18
C GLY A 147 -19.89 7.43 -23.45
N GLU A 148 -20.37 8.09 -24.50
CA GLU A 148 -20.60 7.42 -25.79
C GLU A 148 -19.36 7.60 -26.69
N GLN A 149 -18.29 6.86 -26.40
CA GLN A 149 -17.38 6.49 -27.48
C GLN A 149 -18.07 5.42 -28.31
N MET A 150 -18.61 5.87 -29.44
CA MET A 150 -19.11 5.06 -30.54
C MET A 150 -18.13 3.94 -30.86
N SER A 151 -18.56 2.70 -30.66
CA SER A 151 -17.94 1.53 -31.29
C SER A 151 -18.21 1.64 -32.79
N LEU A 152 -17.26 2.20 -33.54
CA LEU A 152 -17.25 2.12 -34.99
C LEU A 152 -16.63 0.78 -35.40
N MET A 153 -17.54 -0.12 -35.81
CA MET A 153 -17.43 -1.24 -36.76
C MET A 153 -16.24 -2.20 -36.63
#